data_AF-A0A6N4XCK2-F1
#
_entry.id   AF-A0A6N4XCK2-F1
#
_cell.length_a   1.000
_cell.length_b   1.000
_cell.length_c   1.000
_cell.angle_alpha   90.00
_cell.angle_beta   90.00
_cell.angle_gamma   90.00
#
_symmetry.space_group_name_H-M   'P 1'
#
loop_
_entity.id
_entity.type
_entity.pdbx_description
1 polymer ?
#
loop_
_entity_poly.entity_id
_entity_poly.type
_entity_poly.pdbx_seq_one_letter_code
_entity_poly.pdbx_strand_id
1 'polypeptide(L)'
;MERFPHLKFLQKVSGKPRLHGGGTPNPHSEEKKRNKSAHSRYLSDKTTQLKDQWYSEFGNRENNDLAPIDADIIPIFLKINPDLIGYDFDLKQFGIEIISEEDDGYIIGASLDGFTSLDEKINKFLNGEHGGGKIAEFWEIIDGNQWKPEHILSDYLKSIWQSVNENTNYKLEVGVAFDKPMGKAPDPTKQGYAGRLEKYRQELIERDDRLLERQNEFETFINFYGRITSNIIDLEDSFCCEVEINGKGLKDLVLNYPFVFEVSEVDEIVGVQSESEGIESFEIEVIEPEEDAPEIGVIDSGIMEGNKYISSAIISENSKSYIIGDVSTADYVRGGGHGTRVAGAILYPNGISNVSNPYQLPCYVRNLRVLNQDNKLTDKLPAQLMQEIIADNNDCRIFNLSVNSCLPSRIKHMSSWAAAIDTLINEKDIFF
;
A
#
# COMPACT_ATOMS: atom_id res chain seq x y z
N MET A 1 10.15 19.93 38.18
CA MET A 1 10.71 19.23 37.01
C MET A 1 10.48 17.75 37.20
N GLU A 2 9.33 17.26 36.73
CA GLU A 2 9.10 15.82 36.63
C GLU A 2 9.99 15.29 35.51
N ARG A 3 10.83 14.30 35.86
CA ARG A 3 11.68 13.60 34.90
C ARG A 3 10.78 12.73 34.05
N PHE A 4 10.54 13.13 32.80
CA PHE A 4 10.08 12.20 31.78
C PHE A 4 11.11 11.06 31.69
N PRO A 5 10.74 9.80 32.00
CA PRO A 5 11.64 8.69 31.76
C PRO A 5 11.78 8.53 30.25
N HIS A 6 12.94 8.88 29.71
CA HIS A 6 13.25 8.60 28.30
C HIS A 6 12.93 7.12 28.04
N LEU A 7 12.11 6.84 27.02
CA LEU A 7 11.93 5.49 26.50
C LEU A 7 13.33 4.93 26.19
N LYS A 8 13.69 3.81 26.83
CA LYS A 8 14.94 3.12 26.49
C LYS A 8 14.82 2.65 25.05
N PHE A 9 15.50 3.32 24.13
CA PHE A 9 15.61 2.85 22.76
C PHE A 9 16.05 1.38 22.76
N LEU A 10 15.23 0.52 22.16
CA LEU A 10 15.56 -0.88 21.95
C LEU A 10 16.79 -0.93 21.03
N GLN A 11 17.91 -1.40 21.57
CA GLN A 11 19.11 -1.60 20.78
C GLN A 11 18.87 -2.74 19.78
N LYS A 12 18.76 -2.42 18.49
CA LYS A 12 18.75 -3.41 17.42
C LYS A 12 20.17 -4.00 17.31
N VAL A 13 20.36 -5.19 17.87
CA VAL A 13 21.60 -5.95 17.71
C VAL A 13 21.56 -6.60 16.32
N SER A 14 22.33 -6.07 15.38
CA SER A 14 22.48 -6.60 14.03
C SER A 14 23.70 -7.51 13.94
N GLY A 15 23.46 -8.77 13.56
CA GLY A 15 24.48 -9.77 13.26
C GLY A 15 23.85 -10.96 12.55
N LYS A 16 24.59 -11.66 11.70
CA LYS A 16 24.09 -12.92 11.12
C LYS A 16 23.90 -13.93 12.26
N PRO A 17 22.68 -14.42 12.52
CA PRO A 17 22.49 -15.48 13.51
C PRO A 17 23.32 -16.69 13.07
N ARG A 18 24.25 -17.12 13.93
CA ARG A 18 24.95 -18.39 13.74
C ARG A 18 24.01 -19.52 14.15
N LEU A 19 23.05 -19.84 13.29
CA LEU A 19 22.20 -21.01 13.45
C LEU A 19 23.09 -22.26 13.33
N HIS A 20 23.31 -22.93 14.46
CA HIS A 20 24.00 -24.21 14.50
C HIS A 20 22.94 -25.32 14.35
N GLY A 21 22.80 -25.82 13.13
CA GLY A 21 21.88 -26.93 12.81
C GLY A 21 20.68 -26.49 11.97
N GLY A 22 20.21 -27.39 11.09
CA GLY A 22 18.91 -27.24 10.45
C GLY A 22 17.84 -27.35 11.52
N GLY A 23 16.89 -26.41 11.53
CA GLY A 23 15.76 -26.43 12.45
C GLY A 23 15.04 -27.79 12.43
N THR A 24 14.25 -28.06 13.47
CA THR A 24 13.48 -29.31 13.53
C THR A 24 12.49 -29.30 12.35
N PRO A 25 12.53 -30.29 11.44
CA PRO A 25 11.66 -30.31 10.29
C PRO A 25 10.19 -30.29 10.71
N ASN A 26 9.36 -29.54 9.99
CA ASN A 26 7.94 -29.46 10.29
C ASN A 26 7.29 -30.86 10.14
N PRO A 27 6.54 -31.36 11.14
CA PRO A 27 5.94 -32.69 11.11
C PRO A 27 5.04 -32.93 9.89
N HIS A 28 4.30 -31.91 9.44
CA HIS A 28 3.44 -32.01 8.25
C HIS A 28 4.27 -32.23 6.99
N SER A 29 5.33 -31.42 6.79
CA SER A 29 6.23 -31.56 5.65
C SER A 29 6.96 -32.92 5.65
N GLU A 30 7.32 -33.45 6.82
CA GLU A 30 7.91 -34.79 6.94
C GLU A 30 6.91 -35.91 6.61
N GLU A 31 5.65 -35.77 6.99
CA GLU A 31 4.59 -36.70 6.58
C GLU A 31 4.46 -36.73 5.05
N LYS A 32 4.44 -35.56 4.39
CA LYS A 32 4.41 -35.47 2.92
C LYS A 32 5.63 -36.14 2.28
N LYS A 33 6.82 -36.00 2.87
CA LYS A 33 8.05 -36.70 2.42
C LYS A 33 7.98 -38.22 2.59
N ARG A 34 7.29 -38.72 3.62
CA ARG A 34 7.08 -40.17 3.80
C ARG A 34 6.06 -40.72 2.82
N ASN A 35 5.07 -39.91 2.44
CA ASN A 35 3.99 -40.30 1.53
C ASN A 35 4.08 -39.61 0.16
N LYS A 36 5.28 -39.57 -0.44
CA LYS A 36 5.55 -38.82 -1.68
C LYS A 36 4.58 -39.15 -2.80
N SER A 37 4.33 -40.44 -3.03
CA SER A 37 3.49 -40.88 -4.15
C SER A 37 2.04 -40.40 -4.03
N ALA A 38 1.45 -40.46 -2.84
CA ALA A 38 0.10 -39.95 -2.64
C ALA A 38 0.06 -38.42 -2.67
N HIS A 39 1.06 -37.74 -2.09
CA HIS A 39 1.13 -36.27 -2.08
C HIS A 39 1.34 -35.69 -3.49
N SER A 40 2.26 -36.25 -4.27
CA SER A 40 2.45 -35.84 -5.67
C SER A 40 1.18 -36.06 -6.49
N ARG A 41 0.52 -37.21 -6.33
CA ARG A 41 -0.75 -37.47 -7.03
C ARG A 41 -1.82 -36.44 -6.64
N TYR A 42 -1.97 -36.16 -5.35
CA TYR A 42 -2.90 -35.14 -4.87
C TYR A 42 -2.64 -33.77 -5.50
N LEU A 43 -1.39 -33.30 -5.49
CA LEU A 43 -1.05 -31.99 -6.07
C LEU A 43 -1.25 -31.98 -7.59
N SER A 44 -0.86 -33.03 -8.32
CA SER A 44 -1.07 -33.13 -9.76
C SER A 44 -2.55 -33.18 -10.14
N ASP A 45 -3.37 -33.90 -9.37
CA ASP A 45 -4.82 -33.94 -9.59
C ASP A 45 -5.43 -32.54 -9.38
N LYS A 46 -4.92 -31.79 -8.39
CA LYS A 46 -5.34 -30.40 -8.10
C LYS A 46 -4.93 -29.41 -9.18
N THR A 47 -3.67 -29.42 -9.62
CA THR A 47 -3.20 -28.53 -10.69
C THR A 47 -3.94 -28.81 -12.00
N THR A 48 -4.16 -30.09 -12.33
CA THR A 48 -4.95 -30.49 -13.50
C THR A 48 -6.39 -29.98 -13.39
N GLN A 49 -7.04 -30.18 -12.25
CA GLN A 49 -8.41 -29.72 -12.02
C GLN A 49 -8.54 -28.20 -12.17
N LEU A 50 -7.63 -27.42 -11.57
CA LEU A 50 -7.63 -25.96 -11.69
C LEU A 50 -7.40 -25.51 -13.13
N LYS A 51 -6.47 -26.15 -13.83
CA LYS A 51 -6.17 -25.85 -15.24
C LYS A 51 -7.36 -26.12 -16.15
N ASP A 52 -8.03 -27.27 -15.98
CA ASP A 52 -9.22 -27.62 -16.75
C ASP A 52 -10.38 -26.65 -16.49
N GLN A 53 -10.60 -26.28 -15.22
CA GLN A 53 -11.60 -25.28 -14.83
C GLN A 53 -11.29 -23.92 -15.46
N TRP A 54 -10.05 -23.47 -15.34
CA TRP A 54 -9.58 -22.19 -15.89
C TRP A 54 -9.75 -22.13 -17.41
N TYR A 55 -9.30 -23.14 -18.15
CA TYR A 55 -9.46 -23.16 -19.61
C TYR A 55 -10.93 -23.25 -20.05
N SER A 56 -11.77 -23.93 -19.28
CA SER A 56 -13.21 -23.93 -19.52
C SER A 56 -13.82 -22.55 -19.29
N GLU A 57 -13.43 -21.84 -18.23
CA GLU A 57 -13.88 -20.46 -17.98
C GLU A 57 -13.36 -19.50 -19.05
N PHE A 58 -12.07 -19.60 -19.39
CA PHE A 58 -11.38 -18.84 -20.42
C PHE A 58 -12.07 -18.96 -21.78
N GLY A 59 -12.36 -20.20 -22.22
CA GLY A 59 -13.03 -20.45 -23.50
C GLY A 59 -14.46 -19.88 -23.60
N ASN A 60 -15.06 -19.51 -22.46
CA ASN A 60 -16.37 -18.88 -22.40
C ASN A 60 -16.32 -17.35 -22.22
N ARG A 61 -15.13 -16.74 -22.08
CA ARG A 61 -15.01 -15.29 -21.82
C ARG A 61 -15.54 -14.43 -22.96
N GLU A 62 -15.17 -14.74 -24.21
CA GLU A 62 -15.67 -14.03 -25.39
C GLU A 62 -17.20 -14.10 -25.50
N ASN A 63 -17.77 -15.30 -25.27
CA ASN A 63 -19.22 -15.51 -25.31
C ASN A 63 -19.97 -14.74 -24.21
N ASN A 64 -19.31 -14.50 -23.08
CA ASN A 64 -19.86 -13.75 -21.95
C ASN A 64 -19.51 -12.26 -21.99
N ASP A 65 -18.84 -11.79 -23.05
CA ASP A 65 -18.42 -10.40 -23.21
C ASP A 65 -17.60 -9.94 -21.98
N LEU A 66 -16.55 -10.70 -21.67
CA LEU A 66 -15.60 -10.41 -20.58
C LEU A 66 -14.27 -9.91 -21.15
N ALA A 67 -13.53 -9.15 -20.33
CA ALA A 67 -12.25 -8.58 -20.71
C ALA A 67 -11.25 -9.68 -21.12
N PRO A 68 -10.35 -9.42 -22.07
CA PRO A 68 -9.27 -10.35 -22.37
C PRO A 68 -8.32 -10.47 -21.17
N ILE A 69 -7.81 -11.68 -20.94
CA ILE A 69 -6.75 -11.99 -19.96
C ILE A 69 -5.78 -12.99 -20.59
N ASP A 70 -4.63 -13.21 -19.99
CA ASP A 70 -3.72 -14.26 -20.43
C ASP A 70 -4.23 -15.64 -19.95
N ALA A 71 -4.36 -16.60 -20.87
CA ALA A 71 -4.81 -17.95 -20.58
C ALA A 71 -3.79 -18.76 -19.77
N ASP A 72 -2.50 -18.46 -19.90
CA ASP A 72 -1.43 -19.19 -19.23
C ASP A 72 -1.16 -18.68 -17.81
N ILE A 73 -1.80 -17.57 -17.43
CA ILE A 73 -1.74 -17.00 -16.08
C ILE A 73 -2.92 -17.50 -15.26
N ILE A 74 -2.66 -18.44 -14.34
CA ILE A 74 -3.71 -19.12 -13.58
C ILE A 74 -3.65 -18.70 -12.10
N PRO A 75 -4.72 -18.08 -11.55
CA PRO A 75 -4.80 -17.79 -10.12
C PRO A 75 -4.79 -19.08 -9.30
N ILE A 76 -4.07 -19.08 -8.19
CA ILE A 76 -3.98 -20.22 -7.27
C ILE A 76 -4.05 -19.74 -5.82
N PHE A 77 -4.77 -20.47 -4.99
CA PHE A 77 -4.74 -20.30 -3.54
C PHE A 77 -4.14 -21.56 -2.92
N LEU A 78 -3.04 -21.39 -2.18
CA LEU A 78 -2.25 -22.50 -1.68
C LEU A 78 -1.93 -22.32 -0.20
N LYS A 79 -1.81 -23.45 0.51
CA LYS A 79 -1.28 -23.49 1.86
C LYS A 79 0.10 -24.12 1.84
N ILE A 80 1.09 -23.40 2.34
CA ILE A 80 2.45 -23.89 2.52
C ILE A 80 2.82 -23.95 3.99
N ASN A 81 4.00 -24.48 4.27
CA ASN A 81 4.62 -24.39 5.57
C ASN A 81 4.85 -22.91 5.97
N PRO A 82 4.17 -22.40 7.01
CA PRO A 82 4.29 -21.01 7.45
C PRO A 82 5.69 -20.67 7.95
N ASP A 83 6.50 -21.65 8.35
CA ASP A 83 7.90 -21.43 8.76
C ASP A 83 8.78 -20.92 7.60
N LEU A 84 8.28 -21.00 6.36
CA LEU A 84 8.94 -20.48 5.17
C LEU A 84 8.61 -19.00 4.89
N ILE A 85 7.50 -18.52 5.44
CA ILE A 85 7.05 -17.13 5.28
C ILE A 85 7.96 -16.23 6.14
N GLY A 86 8.55 -15.22 5.53
CA GLY A 86 9.53 -14.32 6.15
C GLY A 86 11.02 -14.63 5.91
N TYR A 87 11.35 -15.72 5.21
CA TYR A 87 12.70 -16.01 4.70
C TYR A 87 12.74 -15.92 3.16
N ASP A 88 13.92 -16.03 2.53
CA ASP A 88 14.20 -16.06 1.07
C ASP A 88 13.41 -17.16 0.27
N PHE A 89 12.30 -17.67 0.77
CA PHE A 89 11.46 -18.65 0.11
C PHE A 89 10.69 -18.02 -1.04
N ASP A 90 11.24 -18.21 -2.23
CA ASP A 90 10.67 -17.71 -3.47
C ASP A 90 9.91 -18.82 -4.22
N LEU A 91 8.67 -18.49 -4.61
CA LEU A 91 7.80 -19.34 -5.42
C LEU A 91 8.10 -19.25 -6.94
N LYS A 92 8.93 -18.31 -7.39
CA LYS A 92 9.32 -18.16 -8.80
C LYS A 92 9.89 -19.43 -9.43
N GLN A 93 10.62 -20.24 -8.65
CA GLN A 93 11.17 -21.52 -9.13
C GLN A 93 10.10 -22.58 -9.47
N PHE A 94 8.85 -22.35 -9.07
CA PHE A 94 7.68 -23.16 -9.38
C PHE A 94 6.77 -22.46 -10.40
N GLY A 95 7.21 -21.34 -11.00
CA GLY A 95 6.42 -20.56 -11.93
C GLY A 95 5.31 -19.74 -11.26
N ILE A 96 5.32 -19.58 -9.93
CA ILE A 96 4.26 -18.88 -9.19
C ILE A 96 4.78 -17.54 -8.66
N GLU A 97 4.07 -16.47 -9.00
CA GLU A 97 4.20 -15.14 -8.39
C GLU A 97 3.31 -15.06 -7.14
N ILE A 98 3.83 -14.48 -6.07
CA ILE A 98 3.06 -14.24 -4.83
C ILE A 98 2.28 -12.94 -5.02
N ILE A 99 0.97 -13.00 -4.80
CA ILE A 99 0.04 -11.86 -4.90
C ILE A 99 -0.32 -11.32 -3.53
N SER A 100 -0.56 -12.23 -2.57
CA SER A 100 -0.80 -11.88 -1.17
C SER A 100 -0.35 -13.01 -0.26
N GLU A 101 0.31 -12.65 0.85
CA GLU A 101 0.57 -13.56 1.96
C GLU A 101 -0.55 -13.40 3.00
N GLU A 102 -1.12 -14.53 3.40
CA GLU A 102 -2.20 -14.61 4.36
C GLU A 102 -1.71 -15.31 5.63
N ASP A 103 -2.47 -15.22 6.73
CA ASP A 103 -2.13 -15.88 7.99
C ASP A 103 -1.95 -17.40 7.81
N ASP A 104 -1.25 -18.06 8.74
CA ASP A 104 -1.15 -19.53 8.83
C ASP A 104 -0.64 -20.26 7.56
N GLY A 105 0.17 -19.59 6.73
CA GLY A 105 0.81 -20.23 5.58
C GLY A 105 0.01 -20.18 4.29
N TYR A 106 -1.12 -19.46 4.28
CA TYR A 106 -1.94 -19.29 3.09
C TYR A 106 -1.32 -18.24 2.15
N ILE A 107 -1.35 -18.50 0.85
CA ILE A 107 -0.78 -17.64 -0.18
C ILE A 107 -1.76 -17.57 -1.34
N ILE A 108 -2.11 -16.35 -1.73
CA ILE A 108 -2.72 -16.05 -3.02
C ILE A 108 -1.57 -15.88 -4.01
N GLY A 109 -1.58 -16.66 -5.08
CA GLY A 109 -0.55 -16.64 -6.11
C GLY A 109 -1.13 -16.64 -7.51
N ALA A 110 -0.26 -16.39 -8.49
CA ALA A 110 -0.56 -16.57 -9.90
C ALA A 110 0.53 -17.44 -10.54
N SER A 111 0.14 -18.57 -11.12
CA SER A 111 1.03 -19.35 -11.97
C SER A 111 1.22 -18.62 -13.30
N LEU A 112 2.45 -18.30 -13.69
CA LEU A 112 2.76 -17.57 -14.91
C LEU A 112 3.01 -18.48 -16.14
N ASP A 113 3.01 -19.80 -15.95
CA ASP A 113 3.34 -20.77 -17.00
C ASP A 113 2.37 -21.95 -17.09
N GLY A 114 1.10 -21.73 -16.72
CA GLY A 114 0.05 -22.75 -16.75
C GLY A 114 0.37 -24.00 -15.93
N PHE A 115 1.06 -23.82 -14.80
CA PHE A 115 1.58 -24.83 -13.86
C PHE A 115 2.73 -25.69 -14.38
N THR A 116 3.32 -25.38 -15.53
CA THR A 116 4.38 -26.20 -16.14
C THR A 116 5.56 -26.40 -15.19
N SER A 117 6.09 -25.32 -14.61
CA SER A 117 7.20 -25.40 -13.65
C SER A 117 6.84 -26.15 -12.37
N LEU A 118 5.60 -26.00 -11.88
CA LEU A 118 5.14 -26.70 -10.68
C LEU A 118 5.02 -28.21 -10.94
N ASP A 119 4.40 -28.62 -12.04
CA ASP A 119 4.22 -30.02 -12.42
C ASP A 119 5.56 -30.73 -12.62
N GLU A 120 6.55 -30.08 -13.22
CA GLU A 120 7.92 -30.60 -13.31
C GLU A 120 8.52 -30.88 -11.93
N LYS A 121 8.31 -29.98 -10.96
CA LYS A 121 8.83 -30.12 -9.59
C LYS A 121 8.10 -31.21 -8.82
N ILE A 122 6.78 -31.36 -9.03
CA ILE A 122 5.98 -32.45 -8.47
C ILE A 122 6.48 -33.81 -9.00
N ASN A 123 6.77 -33.93 -10.28
CA ASN A 123 7.33 -35.14 -10.89
C ASN A 123 8.72 -35.48 -10.35
N LYS A 124 9.60 -34.48 -10.21
CA LYS A 124 10.91 -34.65 -9.56
C LYS A 124 10.75 -35.14 -8.11
N PHE A 125 9.77 -34.60 -7.37
CA PHE A 125 9.48 -35.04 -6.00
C PHE A 125 9.02 -36.50 -5.94
N LEU A 126 8.13 -36.90 -6.85
CA LEU A 126 7.63 -38.28 -6.99
C LEU A 126 8.77 -39.28 -7.23
N ASN A 127 9.68 -38.94 -8.14
CA ASN A 127 10.81 -39.78 -8.53
C ASN A 127 11.98 -39.74 -7.54
N GLY A 128 11.94 -38.86 -6.53
CA GLY A 128 13.04 -38.64 -5.60
C GLY A 128 14.26 -37.97 -6.24
N GLU A 129 14.06 -37.23 -7.32
CA GLU A 129 15.11 -36.53 -8.05
C GLU A 129 15.53 -35.23 -7.33
N HIS A 130 16.74 -34.76 -7.66
CA HIS A 130 17.25 -33.51 -7.13
C HIS A 130 16.35 -32.33 -7.55
N GLY A 131 16.11 -31.40 -6.62
CA GLY A 131 15.29 -30.22 -6.84
C GLY A 131 13.78 -30.40 -6.67
N GLY A 132 13.29 -31.61 -6.36
CA GLY A 132 11.87 -31.86 -6.02
C GLY A 132 11.52 -31.73 -4.53
N GLY A 133 12.51 -31.75 -3.64
CA GLY A 133 12.29 -31.87 -2.18
C GLY A 133 11.40 -30.79 -1.54
N LYS A 134 11.37 -29.58 -2.12
CA LYS A 134 10.55 -28.45 -1.62
C LYS A 134 9.04 -28.65 -1.82
N ILE A 135 8.61 -29.59 -2.66
CA ILE A 135 7.18 -29.92 -2.85
C ILE A 135 6.53 -30.45 -1.56
N ALA A 136 7.33 -31.00 -0.64
CA ALA A 136 6.83 -31.39 0.67
C ALA A 136 6.30 -30.21 1.50
N GLU A 137 6.73 -28.99 1.20
CA GLU A 137 6.32 -27.78 1.90
C GLU A 137 5.00 -27.20 1.35
N PHE A 138 4.52 -27.70 0.21
CA PHE A 138 3.20 -27.38 -0.32
C PHE A 138 2.22 -28.33 0.34
N TRP A 139 1.42 -27.83 1.27
CA TRP A 139 0.55 -28.66 2.09
C TRP A 139 -0.79 -28.93 1.40
N GLU A 140 -1.36 -27.90 0.79
CA GLU A 140 -2.70 -27.92 0.21
C GLU A 140 -2.82 -26.93 -0.96
N ILE A 141 -3.64 -27.27 -1.95
CA ILE A 141 -4.15 -26.35 -2.97
C ILE A 141 -5.65 -26.23 -2.72
N ILE A 142 -6.14 -25.01 -2.50
CA ILE A 142 -7.53 -24.73 -2.18
C ILE A 142 -8.32 -24.60 -3.48
N ASP A 143 -9.36 -25.40 -3.63
CA ASP A 143 -10.20 -25.40 -4.81
C ASP A 143 -11.26 -24.30 -4.79
N GLY A 144 -11.78 -23.99 -5.99
CA GLY A 144 -12.93 -23.13 -6.18
C GLY A 144 -12.57 -21.65 -6.14
N ASN A 145 -13.59 -20.80 -6.32
CA ASN A 145 -13.46 -19.35 -6.39
C ASN A 145 -14.09 -18.64 -5.19
N GLN A 146 -14.59 -19.37 -4.19
CA GLN A 146 -15.26 -18.80 -3.02
C GLN A 146 -14.30 -18.01 -2.12
N TRP A 147 -13.01 -18.35 -2.14
CA TRP A 147 -11.98 -17.63 -1.39
C TRP A 147 -11.70 -16.25 -1.99
N LYS A 148 -11.94 -16.02 -3.29
CA LYS A 148 -11.59 -14.76 -3.94
C LYS A 148 -12.31 -13.56 -3.30
N PRO A 149 -13.66 -13.53 -3.18
CA PRO A 149 -14.33 -12.45 -2.47
C PRO A 149 -13.99 -12.39 -0.97
N GLU A 150 -13.66 -13.52 -0.35
CA GLU A 150 -13.30 -13.59 1.09
C GLU A 150 -12.00 -12.84 1.38
N HIS A 151 -11.03 -12.96 0.48
CA HIS A 151 -9.69 -12.42 0.67
C HIS A 151 -9.44 -11.13 -0.12
N ILE A 152 -10.10 -10.87 -1.24
CA ILE A 152 -9.82 -9.68 -2.07
C ILE A 152 -10.68 -8.48 -1.67
N LEU A 153 -11.92 -8.69 -1.20
CA LEU A 153 -12.85 -7.58 -0.95
C LEU A 153 -12.71 -7.00 0.46
N SER A 154 -12.95 -5.69 0.58
CA SER A 154 -13.28 -5.07 1.87
C SER A 154 -14.52 -5.72 2.51
N ASP A 155 -14.64 -5.60 3.84
CA ASP A 155 -15.78 -6.15 4.60
C ASP A 155 -17.13 -5.66 4.05
N TYR A 156 -17.21 -4.38 3.65
CA TYR A 156 -18.42 -3.81 3.07
C TYR A 156 -18.76 -4.43 1.71
N LEU A 157 -17.81 -4.44 0.76
CA LEU A 157 -18.05 -5.01 -0.57
C LEU A 157 -18.39 -6.50 -0.50
N LYS A 158 -17.72 -7.23 0.39
CA LYS A 158 -18.02 -8.63 0.70
C LYS A 158 -19.44 -8.81 1.21
N SER A 159 -19.91 -7.93 2.09
CA SER A 159 -21.28 -7.99 2.64
C SER A 159 -22.37 -7.84 1.57
N ILE A 160 -22.08 -7.09 0.50
CA ILE A 160 -23.02 -6.86 -0.60
C ILE A 160 -22.74 -7.73 -1.83
N TRP A 161 -21.71 -8.58 -1.80
CA TRP A 161 -21.19 -9.32 -2.97
C TRP A 161 -22.26 -10.08 -3.75
N GLN A 162 -23.15 -10.79 -3.05
CA GLN A 162 -24.24 -11.55 -3.67
C GLN A 162 -25.32 -10.68 -4.32
N SER A 163 -25.39 -9.40 -3.93
CA SER A 163 -26.37 -8.41 -4.40
C SER A 163 -25.78 -7.37 -5.34
N VAL A 164 -24.51 -7.51 -5.75
CA VAL A 164 -23.87 -6.60 -6.71
C VAL A 164 -24.67 -6.57 -8.01
N ASN A 165 -25.14 -5.37 -8.38
CA ASN A 165 -25.89 -5.14 -9.60
C ASN A 165 -24.91 -4.91 -10.75
N GLU A 166 -24.95 -5.79 -11.75
CA GLU A 166 -24.02 -5.79 -12.88
C GLU A 166 -24.04 -4.53 -13.73
N ASN A 167 -25.15 -3.77 -13.70
CA ASN A 167 -25.33 -2.55 -14.49
C ASN A 167 -25.05 -1.26 -13.70
N THR A 168 -24.77 -1.36 -12.39
CA THR A 168 -24.46 -0.19 -11.56
C THR A 168 -22.96 0.06 -11.58
N ASN A 169 -22.56 1.34 -11.68
CA ASN A 169 -21.16 1.73 -11.56
C ASN A 169 -20.77 1.83 -10.08
N TYR A 170 -19.59 1.30 -9.77
CA TYR A 170 -18.97 1.33 -8.46
C TYR A 170 -17.67 2.12 -8.57
N LYS A 171 -17.43 3.00 -7.60
CA LYS A 171 -16.14 3.68 -7.41
C LYS A 171 -15.34 2.88 -6.41
N LEU A 172 -14.15 2.44 -6.82
CA LEU A 172 -13.36 1.48 -6.08
C LEU A 172 -11.90 1.92 -6.03
N GLU A 173 -11.22 1.63 -4.93
CA GLU A 173 -9.76 1.58 -4.86
C GLU A 173 -9.30 0.14 -5.05
N VAL A 174 -8.32 -0.07 -5.93
CA VAL A 174 -7.83 -1.40 -6.32
C VAL A 174 -6.32 -1.49 -6.09
N GLY A 175 -5.89 -2.55 -5.41
CA GLY A 175 -4.49 -2.92 -5.24
C GLY A 175 -4.10 -4.09 -6.14
N VAL A 176 -3.07 -3.91 -6.95
CA VAL A 176 -2.53 -4.92 -7.87
C VAL A 176 -1.10 -5.25 -7.49
N ALA A 177 -0.83 -6.53 -7.28
CA ALA A 177 0.49 -7.01 -6.92
C ALA A 177 1.43 -6.94 -8.13
N PHE A 178 2.71 -6.68 -7.86
CA PHE A 178 3.75 -6.68 -8.85
C PHE A 178 5.09 -7.00 -8.22
N ASP A 179 5.61 -8.21 -8.46
CA ASP A 179 6.97 -8.69 -8.16
C ASP A 179 7.63 -8.24 -6.84
N LYS A 180 8.36 -9.12 -6.18
CA LYS A 180 9.02 -8.80 -4.90
C LYS A 180 9.90 -7.52 -4.95
N PRO A 181 10.01 -6.77 -3.85
CA PRO A 181 10.92 -5.64 -3.72
C PRO A 181 12.34 -5.90 -4.21
N MET A 182 12.93 -4.89 -4.86
CA MET A 182 14.34 -4.94 -5.23
C MET A 182 15.23 -4.75 -4.01
N GLY A 183 16.30 -5.55 -3.93
CA GLY A 183 17.30 -5.37 -2.87
C GLY A 183 18.03 -4.03 -3.00
N LYS A 184 18.68 -3.59 -1.91
CA LYS A 184 19.46 -2.34 -1.92
C LYS A 184 20.53 -2.33 -3.01
N ALA A 185 20.76 -1.15 -3.58
CA ALA A 185 21.83 -0.92 -4.54
C ALA A 185 23.18 -1.46 -4.04
N PRO A 186 24.03 -2.00 -4.93
CA PRO A 186 25.33 -2.53 -4.54
C PRO A 186 26.20 -1.51 -3.80
N ASP A 187 26.86 -1.97 -2.74
CA ASP A 187 27.75 -1.15 -1.92
C ASP A 187 29.07 -0.86 -2.67
N PRO A 188 29.45 0.43 -2.87
CA PRO A 188 30.69 0.83 -3.55
C PRO A 188 31.97 0.26 -2.94
N THR A 189 31.96 -0.08 -1.65
CA THR A 189 33.13 -0.59 -0.93
C THR A 189 33.38 -2.09 -1.17
N LYS A 190 32.43 -2.80 -1.78
CA LYS A 190 32.51 -4.25 -2.00
C LYS A 190 33.21 -4.60 -3.31
N GLN A 191 34.01 -5.66 -3.28
CA GLN A 191 34.69 -6.19 -4.46
C GLN A 191 33.68 -6.55 -5.56
N GLY A 192 34.00 -6.17 -6.81
CA GLY A 192 33.14 -6.40 -7.98
C GLY A 192 31.99 -5.40 -8.12
N TYR A 193 32.06 -4.25 -7.43
CA TYR A 193 31.02 -3.21 -7.46
C TYR A 193 30.55 -2.86 -8.88
N ALA A 194 31.45 -2.55 -9.81
CA ALA A 194 31.07 -2.13 -11.16
C ALA A 194 30.19 -3.17 -11.88
N GLY A 195 30.56 -4.45 -11.84
CA GLY A 195 29.76 -5.51 -12.46
C GLY A 195 28.43 -5.79 -11.74
N ARG A 196 28.41 -5.66 -10.40
CA ARG A 196 27.16 -5.79 -9.63
C ARG A 196 26.21 -4.62 -9.88
N LEU A 197 26.74 -3.41 -9.99
CA LEU A 197 25.97 -2.21 -10.28
C LEU A 197 25.37 -2.29 -11.69
N GLU A 198 26.13 -2.77 -12.66
CA GLU A 198 25.62 -2.96 -14.02
C GLU A 198 24.48 -3.99 -14.05
N LYS A 199 24.66 -5.15 -13.40
CA LYS A 199 23.60 -6.16 -13.28
C LYS A 199 22.35 -5.60 -12.58
N TYR A 200 22.54 -4.87 -11.49
CA TYR A 200 21.46 -4.24 -10.75
C TYR A 200 20.67 -3.24 -11.60
N ARG A 201 21.36 -2.43 -12.43
CA ARG A 201 20.70 -1.50 -13.35
C ARG A 201 19.92 -2.20 -14.45
N GLN A 202 20.44 -3.30 -14.98
CA GLN A 202 19.73 -4.12 -15.96
C GLN A 202 18.47 -4.74 -15.34
N GLU A 203 18.58 -5.30 -14.13
CA GLU A 203 17.43 -5.82 -13.38
C GLU A 203 16.38 -4.74 -13.06
N LEU A 204 16.80 -3.49 -12.79
CA LEU A 204 15.87 -2.36 -12.65
C LEU A 204 15.11 -2.09 -13.96
N ILE A 205 15.81 -1.97 -15.08
CA ILE A 205 15.17 -1.70 -16.39
C ILE A 205 14.19 -2.83 -16.74
N GLU A 206 14.60 -4.09 -16.60
CA GLU A 206 13.73 -5.26 -16.86
C GLU A 206 12.54 -5.32 -15.89
N ARG A 207 12.68 -4.81 -14.67
CA ARG A 207 11.57 -4.69 -13.72
C ARG A 207 10.61 -3.57 -14.14
N ASP A 208 11.13 -2.39 -14.47
CA ASP A 208 10.32 -1.24 -14.89
C ASP A 208 9.51 -1.57 -16.15
N ASP A 209 10.11 -2.25 -17.13
CA ASP A 209 9.43 -2.69 -18.35
C ASP A 209 8.27 -3.66 -18.03
N ARG A 210 8.47 -4.62 -17.10
CA ARG A 210 7.42 -5.55 -16.66
C ARG A 210 6.33 -4.87 -15.85
N LEU A 211 6.68 -3.86 -15.04
CA LEU A 211 5.68 -3.07 -14.30
C LEU A 211 4.77 -2.32 -15.27
N LEU A 212 5.37 -1.69 -16.28
CA LEU A 212 4.62 -0.99 -17.32
C LEU A 212 3.71 -1.94 -18.11
N GLU A 213 4.20 -3.14 -18.45
CA GLU A 213 3.38 -4.19 -19.06
C GLU A 213 2.18 -4.57 -18.19
N ARG A 214 2.41 -4.84 -16.89
CA ARG A 214 1.34 -5.15 -15.92
C ARG A 214 0.31 -4.02 -15.80
N GLN A 215 0.76 -2.76 -15.78
CA GLN A 215 -0.13 -1.60 -15.75
C GLN A 215 -0.97 -1.48 -17.01
N ASN A 216 -0.38 -1.67 -18.20
CA ASN A 216 -1.09 -1.64 -19.47
C ASN A 216 -2.13 -2.76 -19.58
N GLU A 217 -1.79 -3.97 -19.12
CA GLU A 217 -2.72 -5.10 -19.04
C GLU A 217 -3.90 -4.79 -18.11
N PHE A 218 -3.61 -4.26 -16.92
CA PHE A 218 -4.62 -3.84 -15.96
C PHE A 218 -5.52 -2.72 -16.52
N GLU A 219 -4.94 -1.69 -17.12
CA GLU A 219 -5.69 -0.59 -17.73
C GLU A 219 -6.59 -1.10 -18.86
N THR A 220 -6.09 -2.00 -19.71
CA THR A 220 -6.89 -2.63 -20.77
C THR A 220 -8.07 -3.41 -20.18
N PHE A 221 -7.83 -4.15 -19.11
CA PHE A 221 -8.87 -4.89 -18.39
C PHE A 221 -9.95 -3.96 -17.81
N ILE A 222 -9.55 -2.88 -17.12
CA ILE A 222 -10.47 -1.92 -16.50
C ILE A 222 -11.27 -1.14 -17.55
N ASN A 223 -10.62 -0.71 -18.64
CA ASN A 223 -11.24 0.07 -19.71
C ASN A 223 -12.32 -0.72 -20.49
N PHE A 224 -12.30 -2.05 -20.39
CA PHE A 224 -13.38 -2.88 -20.91
C PHE A 224 -14.71 -2.66 -20.15
N TYR A 225 -14.64 -2.37 -18.86
CA TYR A 225 -15.81 -2.24 -17.97
C TYR A 225 -16.13 -0.81 -17.55
N GLY A 226 -15.20 0.11 -17.74
CA GLY A 226 -15.29 1.47 -17.23
C GLY A 226 -14.00 2.24 -17.49
N ARG A 227 -13.40 2.81 -16.43
CA ARG A 227 -12.17 3.61 -16.53
C ARG A 227 -11.43 3.69 -15.20
N ILE A 228 -10.14 4.00 -15.29
CA ILE A 228 -9.36 4.49 -14.16
C ILE A 228 -9.71 5.98 -13.91
N THR A 229 -9.87 6.39 -12.66
CA THR A 229 -10.28 7.76 -12.27
C THR A 229 -9.19 8.54 -11.54
N SER A 230 -8.12 7.88 -11.10
CA SER A 230 -6.92 8.52 -10.52
C SER A 230 -5.67 8.25 -11.36
N ASN A 231 -4.52 8.77 -10.91
CA ASN A 231 -3.24 8.23 -11.38
C ASN A 231 -3.02 6.83 -10.79
N ILE A 232 -2.22 6.02 -11.48
CA ILE A 232 -1.65 4.80 -10.92
C ILE A 232 -0.47 5.19 -10.03
N ILE A 233 -0.47 4.68 -8.80
CA ILE A 233 0.56 4.95 -7.80
C ILE A 233 1.37 3.69 -7.59
N ASP A 234 2.64 3.78 -7.92
CA ASP A 234 3.60 2.71 -7.76
C ASP A 234 4.04 2.61 -6.30
N LEU A 235 3.99 1.39 -5.79
CA LEU A 235 4.57 0.96 -4.52
C LEU A 235 5.71 -0.02 -4.82
N GLU A 236 6.45 -0.44 -3.81
CA GLU A 236 7.66 -1.24 -4.00
C GLU A 236 7.40 -2.59 -4.69
N ASP A 237 6.27 -3.23 -4.38
CA ASP A 237 5.86 -4.58 -4.82
C ASP A 237 4.43 -4.65 -5.37
N SER A 238 3.84 -3.50 -5.67
CA SER A 238 2.44 -3.35 -6.03
C SER A 238 2.20 -1.98 -6.64
N PHE A 239 1.01 -1.77 -7.18
CA PHE A 239 0.50 -0.44 -7.48
C PHE A 239 -0.97 -0.37 -7.13
N CYS A 240 -1.47 0.85 -6.95
CA CYS A 240 -2.87 1.11 -6.63
C CYS A 240 -3.43 2.27 -7.44
N CYS A 241 -4.75 2.26 -7.64
CA CYS A 241 -5.48 3.37 -8.24
C CYS A 241 -6.96 3.31 -7.87
N GLU A 242 -7.67 4.41 -8.15
CA GLU A 242 -9.13 4.44 -8.14
C GLU A 242 -9.68 4.15 -9.54
N VAL A 243 -10.76 3.37 -9.60
CA VAL A 243 -11.48 3.01 -10.82
C VAL A 243 -12.98 3.25 -10.67
N GLU A 244 -13.65 3.48 -11.80
CA GLU A 244 -15.11 3.48 -11.92
C GLU A 244 -15.52 2.41 -12.94
N ILE A 245 -16.04 1.28 -12.47
CA ILE A 245 -16.43 0.13 -13.30
C ILE A 245 -17.85 -0.35 -12.95
N ASN A 246 -18.52 -0.99 -13.90
CA ASN A 246 -19.82 -1.59 -13.63
C ASN A 246 -19.71 -2.86 -12.76
N GLY A 247 -20.82 -3.31 -12.17
CA GLY A 247 -20.83 -4.50 -11.30
C GLY A 247 -20.40 -5.79 -12.01
N LYS A 248 -20.56 -5.89 -13.34
CA LYS A 248 -20.01 -6.99 -14.14
C LYS A 248 -18.47 -6.98 -14.09
N GLY A 249 -17.87 -5.81 -14.27
CA GLY A 249 -16.44 -5.59 -14.15
C GLY A 249 -15.91 -5.85 -12.76
N LEU A 250 -16.62 -5.41 -11.71
CA LEU A 250 -16.26 -5.74 -10.32
C LEU A 250 -16.23 -7.26 -10.10
N LYS A 251 -17.24 -7.98 -10.62
CA LYS A 251 -17.25 -9.45 -10.52
C LYS A 251 -16.09 -10.10 -11.25
N ASP A 252 -15.82 -9.68 -12.48
CA ASP A 252 -14.73 -10.24 -13.29
C ASP A 252 -13.35 -9.89 -12.71
N LEU A 253 -13.16 -8.68 -12.18
CA LEU A 253 -11.94 -8.25 -11.52
C LEU A 253 -11.58 -9.19 -10.36
N VAL A 254 -12.51 -9.38 -9.43
CA VAL A 254 -12.29 -10.21 -8.23
C VAL A 254 -12.15 -11.69 -8.58
N LEU A 255 -12.96 -12.18 -9.53
CA LEU A 255 -12.99 -13.60 -9.85
C LEU A 255 -11.86 -14.03 -10.78
N ASN A 256 -11.41 -13.17 -11.69
CA ASN A 256 -10.62 -13.59 -12.85
C ASN A 256 -9.35 -12.78 -13.08
N TYR A 257 -9.22 -11.54 -12.62
CA TYR A 257 -7.96 -10.81 -12.79
C TYR A 257 -6.89 -11.41 -11.86
N PRO A 258 -5.76 -11.95 -12.36
CA PRO A 258 -4.88 -12.77 -11.53
C PRO A 258 -4.09 -12.03 -10.46
N PHE A 259 -3.89 -10.72 -10.64
CA PHE A 259 -2.94 -9.94 -9.86
C PHE A 259 -3.57 -9.01 -8.82
N VAL A 260 -4.91 -8.95 -8.75
CA VAL A 260 -5.60 -8.14 -7.74
C VAL A 260 -5.52 -8.83 -6.38
N PHE A 261 -5.07 -8.09 -5.36
CA PHE A 261 -5.04 -8.58 -3.98
C PHE A 261 -6.04 -7.84 -3.09
N GLU A 262 -6.45 -6.62 -3.46
CA GLU A 262 -7.40 -5.84 -2.70
C GLU A 262 -8.34 -5.04 -3.62
N VAL A 263 -9.63 -5.04 -3.29
CA VAL A 263 -10.64 -4.16 -3.88
C VAL A 263 -11.52 -3.61 -2.77
N SER A 264 -11.72 -2.31 -2.77
CA SER A 264 -12.47 -1.64 -1.73
C SER A 264 -13.21 -0.40 -2.22
N GLU A 265 -14.16 0.08 -1.43
CA GLU A 265 -14.76 1.39 -1.64
C GLU A 265 -13.73 2.52 -1.55
N VAL A 266 -13.92 3.56 -2.36
CA VAL A 266 -13.16 4.81 -2.22
C VAL A 266 -13.47 5.42 -0.86
N ASP A 267 -12.41 5.76 -0.13
CA ASP A 267 -12.50 6.33 1.21
C ASP A 267 -12.88 7.81 1.21
N GLU A 268 -13.58 8.24 2.25
CA GLU A 268 -13.90 9.64 2.49
C GLU A 268 -12.94 10.21 3.54
N ILE A 269 -12.00 11.04 3.09
CA ILE A 269 -11.05 11.71 3.99
C ILE A 269 -11.62 13.04 4.47
N VAL A 270 -11.62 13.20 5.79
CA VAL A 270 -12.13 14.40 6.48
C VAL A 270 -11.10 14.94 7.47
N GLY A 271 -11.17 16.22 7.77
CA GLY A 271 -10.46 16.78 8.93
C GLY A 271 -11.21 16.47 10.24
N VAL A 272 -10.49 16.46 11.35
CA VAL A 272 -11.06 16.15 12.67
C VAL A 272 -12.08 17.22 13.07
N GLN A 273 -13.30 16.82 13.44
CA GLN A 273 -14.31 17.78 13.89
C GLN A 273 -14.08 18.16 15.36
N SER A 274 -13.87 19.45 15.60
CA SER A 274 -13.87 20.04 16.94
C SER A 274 -14.79 21.25 16.95
N GLU A 275 -15.93 21.15 17.63
CA GLU A 275 -16.80 22.29 17.90
C GLU A 275 -16.30 23.00 19.16
N SER A 276 -15.71 24.18 19.01
CA SER A 276 -15.46 25.08 20.15
C SER A 276 -15.58 26.53 19.72
N GLU A 277 -16.48 27.26 20.37
CA GLU A 277 -16.58 28.71 20.25
C GLU A 277 -15.60 29.37 21.23
N GLY A 278 -14.38 29.67 20.79
CA GLY A 278 -13.41 30.44 21.56
C GLY A 278 -13.60 31.94 21.33
N ILE A 279 -14.17 32.65 22.30
CA ILE A 279 -14.49 34.10 22.21
C ILE A 279 -13.40 34.98 22.88
N GLU A 280 -12.45 34.39 23.60
CA GLU A 280 -11.45 35.16 24.35
C GLU A 280 -10.25 35.57 23.48
N SER A 281 -10.09 36.87 23.27
CA SER A 281 -8.89 37.47 22.68
C SER A 281 -7.85 37.76 23.75
N PHE A 282 -6.63 37.26 23.59
CA PHE A 282 -5.49 37.56 24.46
C PHE A 282 -4.57 38.58 23.79
N GLU A 283 -4.11 39.57 24.55
CA GLU A 283 -3.12 40.53 24.07
C GLU A 283 -1.72 40.04 24.45
N ILE A 284 -1.00 39.51 23.45
CA ILE A 284 0.38 39.06 23.56
C ILE A 284 1.21 39.68 22.44
N GLU A 285 2.44 40.05 22.74
CA GLU A 285 3.42 40.43 21.73
C GLU A 285 4.07 39.14 21.17
N VAL A 286 3.85 38.88 19.89
CA VAL A 286 4.34 37.70 19.19
C VAL A 286 5.61 38.06 18.43
N ILE A 287 6.69 37.35 18.73
CA ILE A 287 7.98 37.46 18.04
C ILE A 287 8.09 36.31 17.04
N GLU A 288 8.50 36.63 15.80
CA GLU A 288 8.75 35.67 14.73
C GLU A 288 9.78 34.61 15.15
N PRO A 289 9.72 33.36 14.65
CA PRO A 289 10.71 32.32 14.93
C PRO A 289 12.17 32.76 14.67
N GLU A 290 13.13 32.09 15.30
CA GLU A 290 14.55 32.29 14.96
C GLU A 290 14.82 31.90 13.50
N GLU A 291 15.82 32.50 12.86
CA GLU A 291 16.12 32.30 11.42
C GLU A 291 16.41 30.83 11.07
N ASP A 292 16.98 30.07 12.01
CA ASP A 292 17.29 28.64 11.87
C ASP A 292 16.22 27.72 12.50
N ALA A 293 15.08 28.27 12.91
CA ALA A 293 13.97 27.49 13.45
C ALA A 293 13.40 26.54 12.38
N PRO A 294 12.94 25.34 12.77
CA PRO A 294 12.37 24.40 11.81
C PRO A 294 11.08 24.94 11.20
N GLU A 295 10.77 24.49 9.98
CA GLU A 295 9.49 24.75 9.31
C GLU A 295 8.67 23.45 9.27
N ILE A 296 7.42 23.53 9.71
CA ILE A 296 6.51 22.38 9.78
C ILE A 296 5.43 22.51 8.70
N GLY A 297 5.35 21.54 7.80
CA GLY A 297 4.31 21.44 6.77
C GLY A 297 2.97 20.99 7.34
N VAL A 298 1.99 21.88 7.43
CA VAL A 298 0.64 21.55 7.90
C VAL A 298 -0.23 21.16 6.72
N ILE A 299 -0.52 19.87 6.61
CA ILE A 299 -1.38 19.30 5.56
C ILE A 299 -2.82 19.24 6.10
N ASP A 300 -3.64 20.23 5.74
CA ASP A 300 -4.97 20.43 6.34
C ASP A 300 -5.92 21.27 5.47
N SER A 301 -6.94 21.93 6.02
CA SER A 301 -7.96 22.75 5.33
C SER A 301 -7.48 24.13 4.89
N GLY A 302 -6.21 24.46 5.15
CA GLY A 302 -5.64 25.78 4.96
C GLY A 302 -5.38 26.49 6.28
N ILE A 303 -4.78 27.67 6.21
CA ILE A 303 -4.50 28.52 7.36
C ILE A 303 -4.95 29.95 7.04
N MET A 304 -5.61 30.61 7.99
CA MET A 304 -5.80 32.06 7.95
C MET A 304 -4.46 32.76 8.25
N GLU A 305 -3.58 32.85 7.26
CA GLU A 305 -2.20 33.35 7.40
C GLU A 305 -2.12 34.77 7.98
N GLY A 306 -3.15 35.61 7.77
CA GLY A 306 -3.24 36.95 8.34
C GLY A 306 -3.66 36.99 9.82
N ASN A 307 -3.83 35.86 10.49
CA ASN A 307 -4.19 35.80 11.91
C ASN A 307 -3.04 36.39 12.76
N LYS A 308 -3.36 37.34 13.65
CA LYS A 308 -2.38 38.08 14.47
C LYS A 308 -1.48 37.19 15.34
N TYR A 309 -1.88 35.97 15.65
CA TYR A 309 -1.09 35.02 16.44
C TYR A 309 -0.26 34.05 15.59
N ILE A 310 -0.48 34.00 14.27
CA ILE A 310 0.12 33.01 13.37
C ILE A 310 0.99 33.67 12.30
N SER A 311 0.63 34.88 11.85
CA SER A 311 1.23 35.53 10.68
C SER A 311 2.76 35.62 10.72
N SER A 312 3.35 35.82 11.90
CA SER A 312 4.80 35.91 12.06
C SER A 312 5.55 34.57 11.90
N ALA A 313 4.84 33.43 11.86
CA ALA A 313 5.41 32.12 11.58
C ALA A 313 5.14 31.63 10.14
N ILE A 314 4.50 32.43 9.29
CA ILE A 314 4.17 32.03 7.92
C ILE A 314 5.20 32.59 6.94
N ILE A 315 5.72 31.71 6.08
CA ILE A 315 6.45 32.07 4.87
C ILE A 315 5.50 31.88 3.69
N SER A 316 4.80 32.94 3.28
CA SER A 316 3.69 32.82 2.31
C SER A 316 4.14 32.29 0.95
N GLU A 317 5.40 32.47 0.56
CA GLU A 317 5.96 31.93 -0.68
C GLU A 317 5.98 30.39 -0.71
N ASN A 318 6.04 29.77 0.45
CA ASN A 318 6.06 28.31 0.61
C ASN A 318 4.64 27.71 0.70
N SER A 319 3.61 28.55 0.83
CA SER A 319 2.24 28.12 1.06
C SER A 319 1.57 27.72 -0.27
N LYS A 320 0.85 26.61 -0.27
CA LYS A 320 0.25 26.05 -1.48
C LYS A 320 -1.09 25.36 -1.21
N SER A 321 -2.04 25.55 -2.13
CA SER A 321 -3.27 24.77 -2.19
C SER A 321 -3.15 23.67 -3.25
N TYR A 322 -3.57 22.47 -2.88
CA TYR A 322 -3.61 21.28 -3.73
C TYR A 322 -5.02 20.93 -4.22
N ILE A 323 -6.02 21.77 -3.89
CA ILE A 323 -7.40 21.65 -4.36
C ILE A 323 -7.47 22.09 -5.82
N ILE A 324 -8.13 21.28 -6.64
CA ILE A 324 -8.17 21.54 -8.08
C ILE A 324 -9.04 22.78 -8.35
N GLY A 325 -8.45 23.77 -9.04
CA GLY A 325 -9.14 25.01 -9.40
C GLY A 325 -9.24 26.05 -8.28
N ASP A 326 -8.65 25.80 -7.11
CA ASP A 326 -8.60 26.76 -6.01
C ASP A 326 -7.17 26.94 -5.50
N VAL A 327 -6.57 28.08 -5.86
CA VAL A 327 -5.21 28.46 -5.46
C VAL A 327 -5.14 29.13 -4.09
N SER A 328 -6.28 29.41 -3.46
CA SER A 328 -6.32 30.07 -2.16
C SER A 328 -5.77 29.13 -1.08
N THR A 329 -4.87 29.60 -0.24
CA THR A 329 -4.34 28.85 0.91
C THR A 329 -5.17 29.09 2.18
N ALA A 330 -6.19 29.96 2.11
CA ALA A 330 -7.02 30.32 3.24
C ALA A 330 -7.89 29.16 3.73
N ASP A 331 -8.15 29.15 5.03
CA ASP A 331 -8.97 28.14 5.68
C ASP A 331 -10.46 28.50 5.61
N TYR A 332 -11.22 27.83 4.75
CA TYR A 332 -12.65 28.13 4.57
C TYR A 332 -13.58 27.31 5.46
N VAL A 333 -13.05 26.48 6.36
CA VAL A 333 -13.86 25.68 7.28
C VAL A 333 -14.53 26.58 8.31
N ARG A 334 -15.85 26.44 8.46
CA ARG A 334 -16.63 27.26 9.41
C ARG A 334 -16.17 27.05 10.85
N GLY A 335 -16.33 28.09 11.69
CA GLY A 335 -15.95 28.04 13.09
C GLY A 335 -14.46 28.27 13.35
N GLY A 336 -13.80 29.09 12.53
CA GLY A 336 -12.41 29.50 12.73
C GLY A 336 -11.36 28.62 12.06
N GLY A 337 -11.77 27.70 11.18
CA GLY A 337 -10.85 26.91 10.35
C GLY A 337 -10.21 25.73 11.08
N HIS A 338 -10.14 24.54 10.46
CA HIS A 338 -9.49 23.38 11.07
C HIS A 338 -7.96 23.52 11.04
N GLY A 339 -7.37 23.73 9.87
CA GLY A 339 -5.92 23.90 9.72
C GLY A 339 -5.39 25.13 10.46
N THR A 340 -6.17 26.20 10.58
CA THR A 340 -5.82 27.37 11.40
C THR A 340 -5.70 27.00 12.89
N ARG A 341 -6.59 26.15 13.41
CA ARG A 341 -6.51 25.66 14.79
C ARG A 341 -5.33 24.70 14.98
N VAL A 342 -5.05 23.85 13.99
CA VAL A 342 -3.90 22.95 14.00
C VAL A 342 -2.59 23.74 14.05
N ALA A 343 -2.44 24.76 13.20
CA ALA A 343 -1.29 25.67 13.25
C ALA A 343 -1.16 26.36 14.61
N GLY A 344 -2.29 26.79 15.19
CA GLY A 344 -2.33 27.31 16.55
C GLY A 344 -1.82 26.31 17.61
N ALA A 345 -2.20 25.04 17.52
CA ALA A 345 -1.75 24.01 18.46
C ALA A 345 -0.24 23.73 18.34
N ILE A 346 0.32 23.82 17.13
CA ILE A 346 1.77 23.69 16.90
C ILE A 346 2.53 24.86 17.53
N LEU A 347 2.08 26.09 17.29
CA LEU A 347 2.75 27.31 17.75
C LEU A 347 2.54 27.59 19.25
N TYR A 348 1.40 27.15 19.80
CA TYR A 348 0.97 27.37 21.18
C TYR A 348 0.56 26.05 21.84
N PRO A 349 1.50 25.10 22.07
CA PRO A 349 1.19 23.73 22.51
C PRO A 349 0.50 23.66 23.89
N ASN A 350 0.68 24.69 24.73
CA ASN A 350 0.03 24.80 26.03
C ASN A 350 -1.15 25.81 26.04
N GLY A 351 -1.60 26.23 24.86
CA GLY A 351 -2.62 27.26 24.70
C GLY A 351 -2.07 28.68 24.88
N ILE A 352 -2.73 29.63 24.22
CA ILE A 352 -2.28 31.03 24.15
C ILE A 352 -2.37 31.78 25.50
N SER A 353 -3.19 31.31 26.43
CA SER A 353 -3.33 31.91 27.76
C SER A 353 -2.17 31.59 28.72
N ASN A 354 -1.33 30.61 28.36
CA ASN A 354 -0.27 30.09 29.23
C ASN A 354 1.15 30.46 28.74
N VAL A 355 1.28 31.39 27.80
CA VAL A 355 2.57 31.83 27.27
C VAL A 355 3.12 33.07 27.97
N SER A 356 4.45 33.25 27.91
CA SER A 356 5.10 34.49 28.35
C SER A 356 4.75 35.64 27.41
N ASN A 357 4.85 36.88 27.90
CA ASN A 357 4.70 38.07 27.06
C ASN A 357 5.98 38.94 27.18
N PRO A 358 6.78 39.10 26.11
CA PRO A 358 6.55 38.60 24.75
C PRO A 358 6.71 37.08 24.61
N TYR A 359 6.13 36.52 23.56
CA TYR A 359 6.24 35.10 23.20
C TYR A 359 6.98 34.94 21.88
N GLN A 360 8.06 34.17 21.92
CA GLN A 360 8.84 33.75 20.77
C GLN A 360 8.21 32.51 20.17
N LEU A 361 7.81 32.57 18.90
CA LEU A 361 7.27 31.40 18.20
C LEU A 361 8.37 30.33 18.04
N PRO A 362 8.05 29.04 18.25
CA PRO A 362 9.07 27.98 18.28
C PRO A 362 9.53 27.52 16.90
N CYS A 363 8.74 27.76 15.85
CA CYS A 363 8.95 27.23 14.51
C CYS A 363 8.15 28.01 13.47
N TYR A 364 8.55 27.91 12.20
CA TYR A 364 7.73 28.32 11.08
C TYR A 364 6.67 27.26 10.74
N VAL A 365 5.59 27.68 10.09
CA VAL A 365 4.52 26.81 9.62
C VAL A 365 4.31 27.03 8.13
N ARG A 366 4.34 25.95 7.37
CA ARG A 366 4.05 25.94 5.94
C ARG A 366 2.61 25.48 5.71
N ASN A 367 1.83 26.30 5.02
CA ASN A 367 0.41 26.05 4.80
C ASN A 367 0.20 25.19 3.54
N LEU A 368 -0.18 23.92 3.72
CA LEU A 368 -0.41 22.95 2.65
C LEU A 368 -1.89 22.56 2.64
N ARG A 369 -2.71 23.33 1.91
CA ARG A 369 -4.16 23.14 1.90
C ARG A 369 -4.58 21.99 1.00
N VAL A 370 -5.31 21.04 1.57
CA VAL A 370 -5.84 19.84 0.91
C VAL A 370 -7.34 19.63 1.11
N LEU A 371 -7.93 20.21 2.16
CA LEU A 371 -9.37 20.07 2.43
C LEU A 371 -10.17 21.30 1.99
N ASN A 372 -11.37 21.04 1.46
CA ASN A 372 -12.30 22.08 1.03
C ASN A 372 -13.04 22.74 2.21
N GLN A 373 -13.97 23.66 1.91
CA GLN A 373 -14.77 24.38 2.91
C GLN A 373 -15.65 23.46 3.80
N ASP A 374 -15.98 22.26 3.32
CA ASP A 374 -16.76 21.25 4.03
C ASP A 374 -15.85 20.28 4.82
N ASN A 375 -14.55 20.61 4.92
CA ASN A 375 -13.51 19.85 5.61
C ASN A 375 -13.26 18.45 5.01
N LYS A 376 -13.37 18.33 3.68
CA LYS A 376 -13.21 17.07 2.95
C LYS A 376 -12.14 17.15 1.87
N LEU A 377 -11.48 16.02 1.62
CA LEU A 377 -10.67 15.79 0.42
C LEU A 377 -11.60 15.30 -0.71
N THR A 378 -11.52 15.91 -1.89
CA THR A 378 -12.47 15.60 -2.99
C THR A 378 -11.83 15.21 -4.31
N ASP A 379 -10.54 15.49 -4.50
CA ASP A 379 -10.01 15.63 -5.86
C ASP A 379 -8.92 14.61 -6.21
N LYS A 380 -8.29 13.97 -5.22
CA LYS A 380 -7.09 13.16 -5.41
C LYS A 380 -7.10 11.96 -4.47
N LEU A 381 -6.60 10.84 -4.98
CA LEU A 381 -6.22 9.68 -4.16
C LEU A 381 -5.22 10.13 -3.08
N PRO A 382 -5.41 9.81 -1.79
CA PRO A 382 -4.53 10.30 -0.73
C PRO A 382 -3.06 9.94 -0.92
N ALA A 383 -2.76 8.72 -1.40
CA ALA A 383 -1.40 8.28 -1.73
C ALA A 383 -0.74 9.19 -2.77
N GLN A 384 -1.46 9.51 -3.85
CA GLN A 384 -1.01 10.42 -4.91
C GLN A 384 -0.71 11.81 -4.34
N LEU A 385 -1.61 12.33 -3.51
CA LEU A 385 -1.48 13.65 -2.94
C LEU A 385 -0.24 13.76 -2.04
N MET A 386 0.07 12.73 -1.24
CA MET A 386 1.27 12.74 -0.40
C MET A 386 2.54 12.79 -1.25
N GLN A 387 2.62 12.01 -2.33
CA GLN A 387 3.78 12.05 -3.24
C GLN A 387 3.98 13.45 -3.86
N GLU A 388 2.90 14.10 -4.30
CA GLU A 388 2.94 15.45 -4.87
C GLU A 388 3.39 16.49 -3.83
N ILE A 389 2.80 16.46 -2.63
CA ILE A 389 3.15 17.39 -1.55
C ILE A 389 4.63 17.27 -1.20
N ILE A 390 5.14 16.06 -1.02
CA ILE A 390 6.55 15.87 -0.63
C ILE A 390 7.50 16.25 -1.78
N ALA A 391 7.15 15.96 -3.03
CA ALA A 391 7.95 16.35 -4.19
C ALA A 391 8.08 17.89 -4.30
N ASP A 392 7.00 18.60 -4.05
CA ASP A 392 6.96 20.07 -4.10
C ASP A 392 7.63 20.74 -2.88
N ASN A 393 7.88 19.99 -1.80
CA ASN A 393 8.38 20.50 -0.52
C ASN A 393 9.64 19.75 -0.05
N ASN A 394 10.57 19.53 -0.98
CA ASN A 394 11.79 18.74 -0.76
C ASN A 394 12.76 19.33 0.28
N ASP A 395 12.55 20.57 0.69
CA ASP A 395 13.29 21.32 1.69
C ASP A 395 12.67 21.20 3.10
N CYS A 396 11.38 20.85 3.18
CA CYS A 396 10.70 20.59 4.45
C CYS A 396 10.95 19.14 4.91
N ARG A 397 11.08 18.95 6.22
CA ARG A 397 11.41 17.65 6.84
C ARG A 397 10.36 17.14 7.83
N ILE A 398 9.49 18.02 8.30
CA ILE A 398 8.49 17.69 9.32
C ILE A 398 7.14 18.11 8.77
N PHE A 399 6.23 17.16 8.67
CA PHE A 399 4.86 17.38 8.25
C PHE A 399 3.93 17.03 9.40
N ASN A 400 2.85 17.77 9.55
CA ASN A 400 1.75 17.43 10.43
C ASN A 400 0.54 17.10 9.56
N LEU A 401 0.11 15.84 9.59
CA LEU A 401 -1.04 15.35 8.85
C LEU A 401 -2.24 15.17 9.80
N SER A 402 -3.11 16.18 9.88
CA SER A 402 -4.27 16.21 10.78
C SER A 402 -5.59 15.85 10.07
N VAL A 403 -5.51 14.93 9.12
CA VAL A 403 -6.65 14.45 8.32
C VAL A 403 -6.76 12.93 8.45
N ASN A 404 -7.97 12.38 8.42
CA ASN A 404 -8.18 10.96 8.65
C ASN A 404 -9.26 10.35 7.75
N SER A 405 -9.15 9.03 7.58
CA SER A 405 -10.19 8.18 7.02
C SER A 405 -11.44 8.16 7.90
N CYS A 406 -12.62 8.08 7.29
CA CYS A 406 -13.87 7.80 7.98
C CYS A 406 -14.13 6.30 8.19
N LEU A 407 -13.33 5.43 7.57
CA LEU A 407 -13.49 3.99 7.62
C LEU A 407 -12.66 3.39 8.78
N PRO A 408 -13.11 2.25 9.36
CA PRO A 408 -12.31 1.49 10.29
C PRO A 408 -10.96 1.06 9.68
N SER A 409 -9.92 0.99 10.52
CA SER A 409 -8.62 0.47 10.09
C SER A 409 -8.78 -0.97 9.57
N ARG A 410 -8.31 -1.18 8.34
CA ARG A 410 -8.17 -2.51 7.76
C ARG A 410 -6.91 -3.15 8.34
N ILE A 411 -7.04 -4.38 8.80
CA ILE A 411 -5.95 -5.11 9.46
C ILE A 411 -5.25 -6.11 8.54
N LYS A 412 -5.79 -6.30 7.32
CA LYS A 412 -5.32 -7.32 6.39
C LYS A 412 -4.20 -6.80 5.48
N HIS A 413 -4.52 -5.78 4.69
CA HIS A 413 -3.58 -5.10 3.82
C HIS A 413 -3.44 -3.66 4.30
N MET A 414 -2.23 -3.13 4.22
CA MET A 414 -1.97 -1.73 4.50
C MET A 414 -2.58 -0.90 3.38
N SER A 415 -3.37 0.13 3.72
CA SER A 415 -3.94 1.05 2.72
C SER A 415 -2.83 1.70 1.88
N SER A 416 -3.13 2.01 0.62
CA SER A 416 -2.22 2.74 -0.27
C SER A 416 -1.68 4.03 0.36
N TRP A 417 -2.51 4.75 1.11
CA TRP A 417 -2.13 6.00 1.76
C TRP A 417 -1.05 5.79 2.83
N ALA A 418 -1.24 4.82 3.72
CA ALA A 418 -0.24 4.45 4.72
C ALA A 418 1.04 3.91 4.08
N ALA A 419 0.93 3.06 3.05
CA ALA A 419 2.08 2.54 2.31
C ALA A 419 2.91 3.66 1.66
N ALA A 420 2.25 4.66 1.07
CA ALA A 420 2.90 5.83 0.50
C ALA A 420 3.60 6.67 1.57
N ILE A 421 2.97 6.90 2.72
CA ILE A 421 3.60 7.63 3.84
C ILE A 421 4.87 6.91 4.32
N ASP A 422 4.80 5.61 4.57
CA ASP A 422 5.95 4.81 5.01
C ASP A 422 7.11 4.83 4.00
N THR A 423 6.78 4.73 2.71
CA THR A 423 7.74 4.82 1.61
C THR A 423 8.40 6.20 1.59
N LEU A 424 7.61 7.28 1.69
CA LEU A 424 8.11 8.64 1.68
C LEU A 424 8.99 8.94 2.90
N ILE A 425 8.64 8.46 4.10
CA ILE A 425 9.48 8.55 5.30
C ILE A 425 10.82 7.88 5.05
N ASN A 426 10.82 6.68 4.48
CA ASN A 426 12.04 5.91 4.24
C ASN A 426 12.96 6.56 3.20
N GLU A 427 12.39 7.00 2.07
CA GLU A 427 13.14 7.46 0.92
C GLU A 427 13.57 8.92 1.01
N LYS A 428 12.76 9.78 1.66
CA LYS A 428 12.96 11.23 1.68
C LYS A 428 13.53 11.75 3.00
N ASP A 429 13.70 10.87 3.99
CA ASP A 429 14.21 11.23 5.33
C ASP A 429 13.37 12.35 5.96
N ILE A 430 12.05 12.13 5.97
CA ILE A 430 11.05 13.05 6.52
C ILE A 430 10.30 12.41 7.69
N PHE A 431 9.62 13.25 8.47
CA PHE A 431 8.78 12.86 9.58
C PHE A 431 7.35 13.37 9.36
N PHE A 432 6.36 12.50 9.60
CA PHE A 432 4.93 12.82 9.60
C PHE A 432 4.37 12.74 11.02
#